data_AF-A9AWN7-F1
#
_entry.id   AF-A9AWN7-F1
#
_cell.length_a   1.000
_cell.length_b   1.000
_cell.length_c   1.000
_cell.angle_alpha   90.00
_cell.angle_beta   90.00
_cell.angle_gamma   90.00
#
_symmetry.space_group_name_H-M   'P 1'
#
loop_
_entity.id
_entity.type
_entity.pdbx_description
1 polymer ?
#
loop_
_entity_poly.entity_id
_entity_poly.type
_entity_poly.pdbx_seq_one_letter_code
_entity_poly.pdbx_strand_id
1 'polypeptide(L)'
;MIANARIRLIGLVGLGALLGAVGAFMAYQSRAIAPSPEQLKPYVWAVVAVPLGSFIGSLLGQWRLYRPFAGWLGLTYLLSLFAAARLERVFVGQEAAVANGHASYLILAIILQSIGALLVAWRLSATATSTPIA
;
A
#
# COMPACT_ATOMS: atom_id res chain seq x y z
N MET A 1 -0.73 -26.34 13.69
CA MET A 1 -1.67 -25.78 12.69
C MET A 1 -1.80 -24.26 12.73
N ILE A 2 -1.72 -23.61 13.90
CA ILE A 2 -1.89 -22.15 14.07
C ILE A 2 -0.82 -21.30 13.35
N ALA A 3 0.45 -21.73 13.38
CA ALA A 3 1.55 -21.02 12.71
C ALA A 3 1.37 -20.96 11.18
N ASN A 4 0.88 -22.04 10.57
CA ASN A 4 0.68 -22.13 9.12
C ASN A 4 -0.38 -21.14 8.62
N ALA A 5 -1.44 -20.91 9.40
CA ALA A 5 -2.48 -19.94 9.04
C ALA A 5 -1.98 -18.49 9.08
N ARG A 6 -1.12 -18.14 10.06
CA ARG A 6 -0.51 -16.81 10.12
C ARG A 6 0.44 -16.56 8.96
N ILE A 7 1.35 -17.50 8.71
CA ILE A 7 2.31 -17.41 7.61
C ILE A 7 1.57 -17.30 6.28
N ARG A 8 0.50 -18.08 6.09
CA ARG A 8 -0.34 -18.01 4.89
C ARG A 8 -0.98 -16.62 4.72
N LEU A 9 -1.60 -16.06 5.77
CA LEU A 9 -2.22 -14.74 5.70
C LEU A 9 -1.20 -13.65 5.38
N ILE A 10 -0.08 -13.63 6.11
CA ILE A 10 1.01 -12.66 5.88
C ILE A 10 1.55 -12.82 4.46
N GLY A 11 1.77 -14.05 4.01
CA GLY A 11 2.24 -14.36 2.66
C GLY A 11 1.28 -13.89 1.58
N LEU A 12 -0.03 -14.09 1.73
CA LEU A 12 -1.04 -13.64 0.77
C LEU A 12 -1.18 -12.12 0.74
N VAL A 13 -1.18 -11.46 1.89
CA VAL A 13 -1.16 -9.98 1.94
C VAL A 13 0.12 -9.43 1.34
N GLY A 14 1.27 -10.04 1.64
CA GLY A 14 2.57 -9.66 1.09
C GLY A 14 2.65 -9.84 -0.42
N LEU A 15 2.13 -10.96 -0.95
CA LEU A 15 2.03 -11.19 -2.39
C LEU A 15 1.10 -10.16 -3.05
N GLY A 16 -0.05 -9.88 -2.43
CA GLY A 16 -0.96 -8.83 -2.89
C GLY A 16 -0.32 -7.44 -2.90
N ALA A 17 0.42 -7.10 -1.83
CA ALA A 17 1.20 -5.86 -1.74
C ALA A 17 2.27 -5.78 -2.82
N LEU A 18 2.99 -6.87 -3.10
CA LEU A 18 4.01 -6.95 -4.13
C LEU A 18 3.41 -6.74 -5.54
N LEU A 19 2.32 -7.44 -5.86
CA LEU A 19 1.62 -7.26 -7.14
C LEU A 19 1.09 -5.82 -7.29
N GLY A 20 0.52 -5.27 -6.22
CA GLY A 20 0.11 -3.88 -6.15
C GLY A 20 1.27 -2.90 -6.33
N ALA A 21 2.44 -3.19 -5.77
CA ALA A 21 3.65 -2.37 -5.89
C ALA A 21 4.22 -2.40 -7.32
N VAL A 22 4.21 -3.57 -7.97
CA VAL A 22 4.58 -3.70 -9.38
C VAL A 22 3.62 -2.88 -10.26
N GLY A 23 2.31 -3.01 -10.04
CA GLY A 23 1.30 -2.22 -10.74
C GLY A 23 1.45 -0.71 -10.51
N ALA A 24 1.70 -0.31 -9.26
CA ALA A 24 1.97 1.08 -8.90
C ALA A 24 3.23 1.63 -9.58
N PHE A 25 4.29 0.83 -9.64
CA PHE A 25 5.55 1.20 -10.29
C PHE A 25 5.38 1.35 -11.80
N MET A 26 4.64 0.45 -12.45
CA MET A 26 4.30 0.59 -13.88
C MET A 26 3.49 1.88 -14.14
N ALA A 27 2.51 2.18 -13.29
CA ALA A 27 1.74 3.42 -13.38
C ALA A 27 2.62 4.66 -13.16
N TYR A 28 3.52 4.62 -12.18
CA TYR A 28 4.53 5.64 -11.93
C TYR A 28 5.40 5.90 -13.17
N GLN A 29 5.87 4.85 -13.85
CA GLN A 29 6.69 5.00 -15.07
C GLN A 29 5.92 5.64 -16.23
N SER A 30 4.59 5.50 -16.26
CA SER A 30 3.73 6.10 -17.29
C SER A 30 3.25 7.53 -16.98
N ARG A 31 3.69 8.13 -15.87
CA ARG A 31 3.24 9.48 -15.46
C ARG A 31 3.83 10.57 -16.35
N ALA A 32 3.06 11.63 -16.61
CA ALA A 32 3.53 12.82 -17.29
C ALA A 32 3.92 13.90 -16.29
N ILE A 33 5.06 14.58 -16.43
CA ILE A 33 5.56 15.57 -15.46
C ILE A 33 4.54 16.69 -15.16
N ALA A 34 3.79 17.13 -16.18
CA ALA A 34 2.71 18.10 -16.07
C ALA A 34 1.41 17.47 -16.63
N PRO A 35 0.65 16.72 -15.82
CA PRO A 35 -0.50 15.97 -16.30
C PRO A 35 -1.69 16.89 -16.59
N SER A 36 -2.34 16.69 -17.74
CA SER A 36 -3.71 17.16 -17.94
C SER A 36 -4.68 16.36 -17.06
N PRO A 37 -5.92 16.84 -16.82
CA PRO A 37 -6.91 16.09 -16.02
C PRO A 37 -7.13 14.64 -16.48
N GLU A 38 -7.07 14.40 -17.79
CA GLU A 38 -7.20 13.08 -18.42
C GLU A 38 -6.02 12.15 -18.11
N GLN A 39 -4.84 12.72 -17.80
CA GLN A 39 -3.60 12.03 -17.49
C GLN A 39 -3.39 11.79 -15.99
N LEU A 40 -4.40 12.02 -15.15
CA LEU A 40 -4.31 11.75 -13.70
C LEU A 40 -4.48 10.26 -13.34
N LYS A 41 -5.00 9.44 -14.26
CA LYS A 41 -5.24 8.01 -14.01
C LYS A 41 -3.99 7.24 -13.53
N PRO A 42 -2.79 7.41 -14.13
CA PRO A 42 -1.58 6.79 -13.64
C PRO A 42 -1.21 7.19 -12.20
N TYR A 43 -1.45 8.45 -11.81
CA TYR A 43 -1.18 8.93 -10.46
C TYR A 43 -2.08 8.26 -9.43
N VAL A 44 -3.37 8.17 -9.73
CA VAL A 44 -4.33 7.44 -8.89
C VAL A 44 -3.88 5.99 -8.76
N TRP A 45 -3.48 5.35 -9.86
CA TRP A 45 -3.06 3.96 -9.79
C TRP A 45 -1.78 3.75 -8.99
N ALA A 46 -0.82 4.65 -9.10
CA ALA A 46 0.43 4.61 -8.35
C ALA A 46 0.22 4.63 -6.83
N VAL A 47 -0.87 5.21 -6.34
CA VAL A 47 -1.15 5.30 -4.89
C VAL A 47 -2.21 4.31 -4.38
N VAL A 48 -3.05 3.76 -5.26
CA VAL A 48 -4.15 2.84 -4.86
C VAL A 48 -3.77 1.37 -5.07
N ALA A 49 -2.85 1.06 -5.98
CA ALA A 49 -2.60 -0.34 -6.36
C ALA A 49 -2.06 -1.20 -5.21
N VAL A 50 -1.14 -0.69 -4.38
CA VAL A 50 -0.63 -1.41 -3.20
C VAL A 50 -1.73 -1.72 -2.18
N PRO A 51 -2.47 -0.74 -1.62
CA PRO A 51 -3.51 -1.04 -0.62
C PRO A 51 -4.63 -1.93 -1.19
N LEU A 52 -4.97 -1.77 -2.47
CA LEU A 52 -5.94 -2.65 -3.13
C LEU A 52 -5.43 -4.10 -3.22
N GLY A 53 -4.21 -4.29 -3.71
CA GLY A 53 -3.59 -5.61 -3.81
C GLY A 53 -3.47 -6.29 -2.43
N SER A 54 -3.01 -5.54 -1.42
CA SER A 54 -2.96 -6.00 -0.03
C SER A 54 -4.34 -6.38 0.52
N PHE A 55 -5.36 -5.60 0.20
CA PHE A 55 -6.73 -5.88 0.62
C PHE A 55 -7.26 -7.17 -0.02
N ILE A 56 -7.05 -7.38 -1.32
CA ILE A 56 -7.38 -8.63 -2.01
C ILE A 56 -6.64 -9.81 -1.37
N GLY A 57 -5.34 -9.67 -1.10
CA GLY A 57 -4.56 -10.69 -0.38
C GLY A 57 -5.14 -11.03 1.00
N SER A 58 -5.66 -10.03 1.71
CA SER A 58 -6.31 -10.23 3.01
C SER A 58 -7.64 -10.97 2.91
N LEU A 59 -8.43 -10.71 1.86
CA LEU A 59 -9.70 -11.42 1.60
C LEU A 59 -9.44 -12.90 1.34
N LEU A 60 -8.41 -13.22 0.55
CA LEU A 60 -8.00 -14.59 0.26
C LEU A 60 -7.42 -15.31 1.48
N GLY A 61 -6.72 -14.57 2.35
CA GLY A 61 -6.08 -15.16 3.53
C GLY A 61 -7.05 -15.41 4.69
N GLN A 62 -7.94 -14.44 4.97
CA GLN A 62 -8.93 -14.51 6.05
C GLN A 62 -10.09 -13.51 5.82
N TRP A 63 -11.08 -13.91 5.02
CA TRP A 63 -12.22 -13.06 4.64
C TRP A 63 -12.98 -12.48 5.83
N ARG A 64 -13.08 -13.20 6.97
CA ARG A 64 -13.80 -12.74 8.17
C ARG A 64 -13.20 -11.46 8.77
N LEU A 65 -11.93 -11.15 8.46
CA LEU A 65 -11.23 -9.95 8.93
C LEU A 65 -11.24 -8.80 7.91
N TYR A 66 -12.11 -8.82 6.88
CA TYR A 66 -12.11 -7.77 5.86
C TYR A 66 -12.30 -6.36 6.44
N ARG A 67 -13.16 -6.19 7.47
CA ARG A 67 -13.43 -4.87 8.09
C ARG A 67 -12.18 -4.27 8.74
N PRO A 68 -11.49 -4.97 9.69
CA PRO A 68 -10.27 -4.42 10.26
C PRO A 68 -9.15 -4.24 9.21
N PHE A 69 -9.03 -5.14 8.23
CA PHE A 69 -8.06 -4.95 7.13
C PHE A 69 -8.36 -3.69 6.32
N ALA A 70 -9.62 -3.46 5.91
CA ALA A 70 -10.02 -2.26 5.18
C ALA A 70 -9.71 -0.98 5.98
N GLY A 71 -10.03 -0.96 7.28
CA GLY A 71 -9.76 0.18 8.14
C GLY A 71 -8.27 0.49 8.28
N TRP A 72 -7.45 -0.53 8.60
CA TRP A 72 -6.02 -0.34 8.80
C TRP A 72 -5.25 -0.07 7.50
N LEU A 73 -5.63 -0.71 6.39
CA LEU A 73 -5.04 -0.42 5.08
C LEU A 73 -5.46 0.96 4.57
N GLY A 74 -6.71 1.39 4.82
CA GLY A 74 -7.17 2.74 4.53
C GLY A 74 -6.41 3.80 5.32
N LEU A 75 -6.14 3.55 6.61
CA LEU A 75 -5.31 4.44 7.43
C LEU A 75 -3.86 4.49 6.92
N THR A 76 -3.28 3.33 6.59
CA THR A 76 -1.94 3.24 5.98
C THR A 76 -1.89 4.03 4.67
N TYR A 77 -2.89 3.87 3.80
CA TYR A 77 -3.00 4.61 2.55
C TYR A 77 -2.99 6.12 2.78
N LEU A 78 -3.89 6.63 3.63
CA LEU A 78 -3.96 8.07 3.90
C LEU A 78 -2.67 8.62 4.50
N LEU A 79 -2.17 8.01 5.59
CA LEU A 79 -0.99 8.50 6.30
C LEU A 79 0.28 8.41 5.44
N SER A 80 0.40 7.37 4.60
CA SER A 80 1.55 7.20 3.70
C SER A 80 1.70 8.36 2.72
N LEU A 81 0.60 8.95 2.23
CA LEU A 81 0.66 10.07 1.30
C LEU A 81 1.22 11.34 1.96
N PHE A 82 0.74 11.66 3.16
CA PHE A 82 1.24 12.81 3.92
C PHE A 82 2.70 12.59 4.36
N ALA A 83 3.02 11.39 4.84
CA ALA A 83 4.38 11.04 5.24
C ALA A 83 5.33 11.10 4.05
N ALA A 84 4.98 10.53 2.90
CA ALA A 84 5.79 10.57 1.68
C ALA A 84 6.04 12.00 1.21
N ALA A 85 5.01 12.85 1.15
CA ALA A 85 5.15 14.25 0.78
C ALA A 85 6.04 15.02 1.76
N ARG A 86 5.94 14.75 3.07
CA ARG A 86 6.80 15.39 4.07
C ARG A 86 8.24 14.93 3.95
N LEU A 87 8.47 13.62 3.79
CA LEU A 87 9.81 13.05 3.64
C LEU A 87 10.49 13.54 2.37
N GLU A 88 9.78 13.62 1.24
CA GLU A 88 10.32 14.19 -0.01
C GLU A 88 10.87 15.59 0.20
N ARG A 89 10.08 16.48 0.83
CA ARG A 89 10.50 17.86 1.11
C ARG A 89 11.71 17.95 2.05
N VAL A 90 11.80 17.02 3.01
CA VAL A 90 12.92 16.98 3.97
C VAL A 90 14.21 16.50 3.30
N PHE A 91 14.14 15.49 2.44
CA PHE A 91 15.33 14.90 1.82
C PHE A 91 15.81 15.62 0.56
N VAL A 92 14.88 16.10 -0.26
CA VAL A 92 15.17 16.66 -1.60
C VAL A 92 15.04 18.19 -1.61
N GLY A 93 14.32 18.77 -0.66
CA GLY A 93 13.99 20.19 -0.64
C GLY A 93 12.75 20.53 -1.49
N GLN A 94 12.09 21.64 -1.16
CA GLN A 94 10.82 22.03 -1.78
C GLN A 94 10.97 22.35 -3.28
N GLU A 95 12.03 23.06 -3.66
CA GLU A 95 12.26 23.49 -5.05
C GLU A 95 12.50 22.30 -5.98
N ALA A 96 13.35 21.37 -5.57
CA ALA A 96 13.64 20.17 -6.35
C ALA A 96 12.47 19.18 -6.37
N ALA A 97 11.65 19.11 -5.31
CA ALA A 97 10.42 18.32 -5.29
C ALA A 97 9.41 18.81 -6.34
N VAL A 98 9.22 20.13 -6.45
CA VAL A 98 8.35 20.74 -7.46
C VAL A 98 8.90 20.55 -8.86
N ALA A 99 10.21 20.77 -9.05
CA ALA A 99 10.87 20.58 -10.36
C ALA A 99 10.76 19.15 -10.89
N ASN A 100 10.71 18.15 -10.00
CA ASN A 100 10.57 16.74 -10.35
C ASN A 100 9.10 16.27 -10.42
N GLY A 101 8.13 17.21 -10.37
CA GLY A 101 6.71 16.89 -10.39
C GLY A 101 6.28 15.93 -9.28
N HIS A 102 6.97 15.99 -8.13
CA HIS A 102 6.75 15.08 -7.02
C HIS A 102 6.93 13.60 -7.46
N ALA A 103 7.99 13.26 -8.19
CA ALA A 103 8.26 11.85 -8.51
C ALA A 103 8.61 11.02 -7.26
N SER A 104 9.40 11.61 -6.36
CA SER A 104 10.00 10.89 -5.24
C SER A 104 8.96 10.54 -4.18
N TYR A 105 7.92 11.37 -3.96
CA TYR A 105 6.83 11.00 -3.05
C TYR A 105 6.07 9.76 -3.53
N LEU A 106 5.88 9.56 -4.84
CA LEU A 106 5.15 8.38 -5.34
C LEU A 106 5.90 7.09 -4.98
N ILE A 107 7.21 7.08 -5.18
CA ILE A 107 8.06 5.95 -4.78
C ILE A 107 8.00 5.75 -3.26
N LEU A 108 8.13 6.83 -2.47
CA LEU A 108 8.03 6.76 -1.02
C LEU A 108 6.66 6.23 -0.55
N ALA A 109 5.57 6.65 -1.19
CA ALA A 109 4.24 6.16 -0.89
C ALA A 109 4.12 4.65 -1.15
N ILE A 110 4.62 4.14 -2.28
CA ILE A 110 4.63 2.71 -2.60
C ILE A 110 5.38 1.92 -1.52
N ILE A 111 6.55 2.40 -1.09
CA ILE A 111 7.36 1.75 -0.06
C ILE A 111 6.60 1.75 1.28
N LEU A 112 6.11 2.91 1.72
CA LEU A 112 5.40 3.05 3.00
C LEU A 112 4.12 2.20 3.04
N GLN A 113 3.36 2.14 1.94
CA GLN A 113 2.16 1.32 1.84
C GLN A 113 2.50 -0.17 1.89
N SER A 114 3.58 -0.60 1.23
CA SER A 114 4.02 -2.00 1.23
C SER A 114 4.44 -2.44 2.63
N ILE A 115 5.22 -1.62 3.33
CA ILE A 115 5.62 -1.87 4.71
C ILE A 115 4.40 -1.87 5.63
N GLY A 116 3.54 -0.86 5.51
CA GLY A 116 2.33 -0.75 6.31
C GLY A 116 1.39 -1.94 6.12
N ALA A 117 1.21 -2.43 4.89
CA ALA A 117 0.42 -3.63 4.62
C ALA A 117 0.96 -4.87 5.33
N LEU A 118 2.29 -5.07 5.34
CA LEU A 118 2.92 -6.17 6.06
C LEU A 118 2.75 -6.03 7.58
N LEU A 119 2.86 -4.81 8.13
CA LEU A 119 2.62 -4.55 9.55
C LEU A 119 1.17 -4.82 9.94
N VAL A 120 0.21 -4.42 9.10
CA VAL A 120 -1.22 -4.70 9.29
C VAL A 120 -1.48 -6.21 9.25
N ALA A 121 -0.91 -6.91 8.27
CA ALA A 121 -1.01 -8.36 8.16
C ALA A 121 -0.44 -9.06 9.39
N TRP A 122 0.74 -8.64 9.84
CA TRP A 122 1.35 -9.17 11.06
C TRP A 122 0.45 -8.93 12.27
N ARG A 123 -0.01 -7.69 12.49
CA ARG A 123 -0.88 -7.33 13.61
C ARG A 123 -2.17 -8.13 13.65
N LEU A 124 -2.85 -8.26 12.51
CA LEU A 124 -4.15 -8.92 12.41
C LEU A 124 -4.04 -10.45 12.32
N SER A 125 -2.89 -11.00 11.91
CA SER A 125 -2.62 -12.44 11.96
C SER A 125 -2.72 -13.01 13.37
N ALA A 126 -2.40 -12.19 14.39
CA ALA A 126 -2.57 -12.58 15.78
C ALA A 126 -4.05 -12.74 16.17
N THR A 127 -4.93 -11.95 15.58
CA THR A 127 -6.38 -11.99 15.82
C THR A 127 -7.01 -13.18 15.08
N ALA A 128 -6.57 -13.45 13.85
CA ALA A 128 -7.06 -14.55 13.02
C ALA A 128 -6.90 -15.94 13.69
N THR A 129 -5.92 -16.09 14.58
CA THR A 129 -5.66 -17.35 15.30
C THR A 129 -6.55 -17.57 16.53
N SER A 130 -7.30 -16.56 16.94
CA SER A 130 -8.14 -16.59 18.15
C SER A 130 -9.63 -16.78 17.85
N THR A 131 -10.04 -16.67 16.58
CA THR A 131 -11.43 -16.79 16.18
C THR A 131 -11.76 -18.28 15.98
N PRO A 132 -12.65 -18.89 16.78
CA PRO A 132 -12.99 -20.29 16.62
C PRO A 132 -13.63 -20.54 15.25
N ILE A 133 -13.32 -21.70 14.68
CA ILE A 133 -13.98 -22.22 13.48
C ILE A 133 -15.38 -22.66 13.92
N ALA A 134 -16.32 -21.71 13.93
CA ALA A 134 -17.74 -22.00 13.81
C ALA A 134 -18.04 -22.41 12.37
#